data_AF-A0A1Z4I106-F1
#
_entry.id   AF-A0A1Z4I106-F1
#
_cell.length_a   1.000
_cell.length_b   1.000
_cell.length_c   1.000
_cell.angle_alpha   90.00
_cell.angle_beta   90.00
_cell.angle_gamma   90.00
#
_symmetry.space_group_name_H-M   'P 1'
#
loop_
_entity.id
_entity.type
_entity.pdbx_description
1 polymer ?
#
loop_
_entity_poly.entity_id
_entity_poly.type
_entity_poly.pdbx_seq_one_letter_code
_entity_poly.pdbx_strand_id
1 'polypeptide(L)' 'MGKKGQKGQKDVPELYDEVKKRVNLALTPTGIDGLDAIADSMDLSRSEFVERIGRKLIPVNVSSLTQEDKHAIKKP' A
#
# COMPACT_ATOMS: atom_id res chain seq x y z
N MET A 1 3.46 26.23 20.74
CA MET A 1 4.36 25.14 21.15
C MET A 1 3.95 23.86 20.40
N GLY A 2 4.69 23.47 19.37
CA GLY A 2 4.38 22.29 18.55
C GLY A 2 4.93 21.01 19.18
N LYS A 3 4.10 19.97 19.31
CA LYS A 3 4.49 18.67 19.91
C LYS A 3 5.42 17.90 18.96
N LYS A 4 6.44 17.27 19.56
CA LYS A 4 7.54 16.49 18.93
C LYS A 4 6.97 15.29 18.16
N GLY A 5 7.26 15.15 16.86
CA GLY A 5 6.88 13.97 16.05
C GLY A 5 6.51 14.19 14.57
N GLN A 6 6.50 15.43 14.07
CA GLN A 6 6.11 15.68 12.67
C GLN A 6 7.18 15.23 11.67
N LYS A 7 6.75 14.43 10.69
CA LYS A 7 6.88 14.79 9.26
C LYS A 7 5.61 14.37 8.52
N GLY A 8 4.50 15.04 8.83
CA GLY A 8 3.43 15.24 7.85
C GLY A 8 3.93 16.32 6.90
N GLN A 9 3.96 16.03 5.61
CA GLN A 9 4.40 16.99 4.59
C GLN A 9 3.43 18.19 4.65
N LYS A 10 3.99 19.37 4.93
CA LYS A 10 3.27 20.63 5.12
C LYS A 10 2.69 21.09 3.78
N ASP A 11 1.59 20.46 3.35
CA ASP A 11 0.57 21.01 2.43
C ASP A 11 -0.52 20.01 2.02
N VAL A 12 -0.43 18.73 2.39
CA VAL A 12 -1.46 17.75 2.05
C VAL A 12 -2.34 17.51 3.28
N PRO A 13 -3.66 17.77 3.25
CA PRO A 13 -4.53 17.33 4.32
C PRO A 13 -4.35 15.81 4.47
N GLU A 14 -3.99 15.35 5.66
CA GLU A 14 -4.03 13.92 5.96
C GLU A 14 -5.49 13.49 5.71
N LEU A 15 -5.72 12.82 4.58
CA LEU A 15 -7.07 12.50 4.07
C LEU A 15 -7.87 11.66 5.08
N TYR A 16 -7.17 11.05 6.04
CA TYR A 16 -7.70 10.23 7.11
C TYR A 16 -7.14 10.70 8.45
N ASP A 17 -7.99 10.83 9.46
CA ASP A 17 -7.66 11.22 10.85
C ASP A 17 -6.92 10.09 11.63
N GLU A 18 -6.18 9.24 10.92
CA GLU A 18 -5.50 8.07 11.47
C GLU A 18 -3.99 8.21 11.31
N VAL A 19 -3.25 8.09 12.41
CA VAL A 19 -1.79 8.12 12.38
C VAL A 19 -1.26 6.78 11.85
N LYS A 20 -0.46 6.84 10.78
CA LYS A 20 0.19 5.66 10.19
C LYS A 20 1.03 4.92 11.23
N LYS A 21 0.74 3.62 11.43
CA LYS A 21 1.55 2.73 12.25
C LYS A 21 2.70 2.17 11.41
N ARG A 22 3.93 2.17 11.94
CA ARG A 22 5.05 1.48 11.29
C ARG A 22 4.83 -0.03 11.34
N VAL A 23 4.73 -0.64 10.16
CA VAL A 23 4.65 -2.08 9.95
C VAL A 23 5.78 -2.51 9.02
N ASN A 24 6.31 -3.72 9.23
CA ASN A 24 7.32 -4.30 8.34
C ASN A 24 6.62 -5.25 7.37
N LEU A 25 6.87 -5.09 6.07
CA LEU A 25 6.40 -5.99 5.02
C LEU A 25 7.62 -6.51 4.27
N ALA A 26 7.83 -7.82 4.29
CA ALA A 26 8.89 -8.48 3.54
C ALA A 26 8.34 -8.90 2.16
N LEU A 27 9.00 -8.49 1.10
CA LEU A 27 8.64 -8.78 -0.29
C LEU A 27 9.91 -9.15 -1.06
N THR A 28 9.75 -9.89 -2.15
CA THR A 28 10.84 -10.12 -3.10
C THR A 28 11.18 -8.82 -3.85
N PRO A 29 12.42 -8.65 -4.36
CA PRO A 29 12.78 -7.49 -5.16
C PRO A 29 11.83 -7.27 -6.36
N THR A 30 11.49 -8.34 -7.08
CA THR A 30 10.53 -8.28 -8.19
C THR A 30 9.14 -7.80 -7.75
N GLY A 31 8.67 -8.23 -6.57
CA GLY A 31 7.40 -7.75 -6.02
C GLY A 31 7.46 -6.26 -5.64
N ILE A 32 8.61 -5.79 -5.16
CA ILE A 32 8.85 -4.38 -4.85
C ILE A 32 8.81 -3.54 -6.13
N ASP A 33 9.56 -3.92 -7.16
CA ASP A 33 9.63 -3.19 -8.42
C ASP A 33 8.25 -3.12 -9.11
N GLY A 34 7.49 -4.21 -9.05
CA GLY A 34 6.13 -4.25 -9.58
C GLY A 34 5.17 -3.30 -8.84
N LEU A 35 5.27 -3.23 -7.51
CA LEU A 35 4.45 -2.29 -6.72
C LEU A 35 4.85 -0.82 -7.00
N ASP A 36 6.14 -0.53 -7.15
CA ASP A 36 6.63 0.81 -7.47
C ASP A 36 6.12 1.27 -8.84
N ALA A 37 6.26 0.43 -9.86
CA ALA A 37 5.81 0.77 -11.22
C ALA A 37 4.31 1.10 -11.27
N ILE A 38 3.47 0.35 -10.52
CA ILE A 38 2.04 0.62 -10.45
C ILE A 38 1.76 1.90 -9.65
N ALA A 39 2.44 2.10 -8.52
CA ALA A 39 2.26 3.29 -7.71
C ALA A 39 2.68 4.56 -8.46
N ASP A 40 3.80 4.53 -9.17
CA ASP A 40 4.30 5.63 -10.01
C ASP A 40 3.31 5.98 -11.13
N SER A 41 2.66 4.99 -11.74
CA SER A 41 1.62 5.22 -12.76
C SER A 41 0.39 5.99 -12.24
N MET A 42 0.20 6.02 -10.91
CA MET A 42 -0.89 6.72 -10.24
C MET A 42 -0.41 7.97 -9.48
N ASP A 43 0.86 8.34 -9.62
CA ASP A 43 1.53 9.42 -8.86
C ASP A 43 1.44 9.20 -7.33
N LEU A 44 1.62 7.94 -6.90
CA LEU A 44 1.54 7.55 -5.49
C LEU A 44 2.84 6.96 -4.99
N SER A 45 3.11 7.13 -3.69
CA SER A 45 4.14 6.31 -3.04
C SER A 45 3.66 4.86 -2.89
N ARG A 46 4.60 3.90 -2.88
CA ARG A 46 4.32 2.49 -2.58
C ARG A 46 3.45 2.28 -1.34
N SER A 47 3.77 3.01 -0.26
CA SER A 47 3.03 2.90 1.01
C SER A 47 1.59 3.39 0.89
N GLU A 48 1.37 4.41 0.08
CA GLU A 48 0.04 4.98 -0.16
C GLU A 48 -0.79 4.06 -1.06
N PHE A 49 -0.15 3.49 -2.09
CA PHE A 49 -0.79 2.50 -2.95
C PHE A 49 -1.29 1.29 -2.15
N VAL A 50 -0.44 0.72 -1.29
CA VAL A 50 -0.81 -0.41 -0.40
C VAL A 50 -1.95 -0.01 0.56
N GLU A 51 -1.93 1.20 1.10
CA GLU A 51 -2.98 1.69 1.99
C GLU A 51 -4.33 1.84 1.26
N ARG A 52 -4.33 2.37 0.03
CA ARG A 52 -5.53 2.51 -0.80
C ARG A 52 -6.13 1.16 -1.19
N ILE A 53 -5.30 0.15 -1.44
CA ILE A 53 -5.75 -1.24 -1.62
C ILE A 53 -6.43 -1.75 -0.34
N GLY A 54 -5.79 -1.57 0.82
CA GLY A 54 -6.34 -2.01 2.11
C GLY A 54 -7.65 -1.32 2.47
N ARG A 55 -7.80 -0.04 2.12
CA ARG A 55 -9.04 0.76 2.28
C ARG A 55 -10.09 0.48 1.20
N LYS A 56 -9.84 -0.43 0.26
CA LYS A 56 -10.72 -0.79 -0.87
C LYS A 56 -11.04 0.37 -1.82
N LEU A 57 -10.17 1.38 -1.87
CA LEU A 57 -10.27 2.46 -2.85
C LEU A 57 -9.75 2.03 -4.22
N ILE A 58 -8.84 1.06 -4.23
CA ILE A 58 -8.38 0.37 -5.43
C ILE A 58 -8.97 -1.04 -5.39
N PRO A 59 -9.85 -1.41 -6.34
CA PRO A 59 -10.48 -2.71 -6.33
C PRO A 59 -9.46 -3.80 -6.69
N VAL A 60 -9.34 -4.81 -5.83
CA VAL A 60 -8.57 -6.03 -6.14
C VAL A 60 -9.56 -7.08 -6.65
N ASN A 61 -9.45 -7.43 -7.93
CA ASN A 61 -10.28 -8.47 -8.51
C ASN A 61 -9.67 -9.86 -8.24
N VAL A 62 -10.27 -10.57 -7.28
CA VAL A 62 -9.87 -11.95 -6.93
C VAL A 62 -10.52 -12.98 -7.84
N SER A 63 -11.59 -12.60 -8.56
CA SER A 63 -12.34 -13.50 -9.44
C SER A 63 -11.58 -13.85 -10.72
N SER A 64 -10.64 -13.02 -11.14
CA SER A 64 -9.76 -13.26 -12.31
C SER A 64 -8.57 -14.17 -12.02
N LEU A 65 -8.32 -14.54 -10.75
CA LEU A 65 -7.23 -15.45 -10.40
C LEU A 65 -7.53 -16.87 -10.89
N THR A 66 -6.52 -17.49 -11.51
CA THR A 66 -6.63 -18.89 -11.93
C THR A 66 -6.69 -19.81 -10.70
N GLN A 67 -7.11 -21.06 -10.88
CA GLN A 67 -7.14 -22.05 -9.80
C GLN A 67 -5.72 -22.34 -9.26
N GLU A 68 -4.69 -22.20 -10.10
CA GLU A 68 -3.27 -22.37 -9.75
C GLU A 68 -2.80 -21.22 -8.85
N ASP A 69 -3.16 -19.97 -9.18
CA ASP A 69 -2.85 -18.79 -8.37
C ASP A 69 -3.53 -18.86 -6.99
N LYS A 70 -4.77 -19.36 -6.94
CA LYS A 70 -5.50 -19.55 -5.68
C LYS A 70 -4.86 -20.59 -4.76
N HIS A 71 -4.21 -21.61 -5.33
CA HIS A 71 -3.51 -22.63 -4.55
C HIS A 71 -2.20 -22.08 -3.96
N ALA A 72 -1.50 -21.20 -4.69
CA ALA A 72 -0.28 -20.54 -4.25
C ALA A 72 -0.50 -19.48 -3.13
N ILE A 73 -1.74 -18.99 -2.96
CA ILE A 73 -2.09 -18.01 -1.90
C ILE A 73 -2.36 -18.69 -0.54
N LYS A 74 -2.33 -20.03 -0.43
CA LYS A 74 -2.48 -20.70 0.87
C LYS A 74 -1.39 -20.22 1.84
N LYS A 75 -1.83 -19.51 2.88
CA LYS A 75 -0.99 -19.09 4.01
C LYS A 75 -0.24 -20.31 4.58
N PRO A 76 1.04 -20.16 4.97
CA PRO A 76 1.66 -21.07 5.93
C PRO A 76 0.93 -21.01 7.29
#